data_AF-A0A093I5D9-F1
#
_entry.id   AF-A0A093I5D9-F1
#
_cell.length_a   1.000
_cell.length_b   1.000
_cell.length_c   1.000
_cell.angle_alpha   90.00
_cell.angle_beta   90.00
_cell.angle_gamma   90.00
#
_symmetry.space_group_name_H-M   'P 1'
#
loop_
_entity.id
_entity.type
_entity.pdbx_description
1 polymer ?
#
loop_
_entity_poly.entity_id
_entity_poly.type
_entity_poly.pdbx_seq_one_letter_code
_entity_poly.pdbx_strand_id
1 'polypeptide(L)'
;RHQSNGAVISRCGQPEVSWWGWRNADDEHLVQSVAKACASDSRSNSNKLMNGNCSRDFSNGGDLSDVEFDSSISNASGAESLAIQPQKLLILDARSYAAAVANRAKGGGCECPEYYPNCEVVFMGMANIHSIRKSFQSLRLLCTQMPDPGNWLSALESTKWLQHLSVLLKSALLVVHAVDRDQRPVLVHCSDGWDRTPQIVALAKLLLDPYYRTTEGFQVLVETEWLDFGHKFADRCGHGENSDDLNERCPVFLQWLDCVHQLQRQFPCSFEFNEAFLVKLVQHTYSCLFGTFLCNNAKERGEKHTQERTCSVWSLLRAANKAFRNLLYSSQSESVLYPVCHVRNLMLWSAVYLPCSSPSTPADDTCAPYPVPGSSPEDQPLGRLPKTRSFDNLTTACDSSVPTTNRRSSDPSLNEKWQEHRRSLELSSLGNPGDDPFDGDSLSKQGRAPVGAELSVAAGVAEGQMENILQEATKDDVGLEEHLRGSLETVGKGDEIALDKEKRTENLHG
;
A
#
# COMPACT_ATOMS: atom_id res chain seq x y z
N ARG A 1 11.50 6.76 11.00
CA ARG A 1 11.50 7.05 12.46
C ARG A 1 10.48 8.15 12.71
N HIS A 2 9.58 7.95 13.66
CA HIS A 2 8.57 8.94 14.03
C HIS A 2 9.19 10.01 14.93
N GLN A 3 8.93 11.30 14.61
CA GLN A 3 9.73 12.41 15.15
C GLN A 3 9.40 12.76 16.61
N SER A 4 8.16 12.53 17.06
CA SER A 4 7.70 12.93 18.41
C SER A 4 7.85 11.86 19.48
N ASN A 5 7.75 10.57 19.13
CA ASN A 5 7.82 9.46 20.10
C ASN A 5 9.07 8.56 19.96
N GLY A 6 9.84 8.70 18.88
CA GLY A 6 11.09 7.97 18.64
C GLY A 6 10.92 6.58 17.98
N ALA A 7 9.69 6.09 17.83
CA ALA A 7 9.41 4.76 17.25
C ALA A 7 9.95 4.63 15.81
N VAL A 8 10.35 3.42 15.43
CA VAL A 8 10.92 3.14 14.11
C VAL A 8 10.18 2.02 13.40
N ILE A 9 10.19 2.08 12.07
CA ILE A 9 9.89 0.95 11.19
C ILE A 9 11.23 0.53 10.60
N SER A 10 11.64 -0.69 10.88
CA SER A 10 12.80 -1.37 10.32
C SER A 10 12.33 -2.46 9.35
N ARG A 11 13.22 -2.91 8.45
CA ARG A 11 12.90 -3.98 7.48
C ARG A 11 14.08 -4.90 7.22
N CYS A 12 13.79 -6.18 6.94
CA CYS A 12 14.78 -7.21 6.59
C CYS A 12 14.16 -8.33 5.73
N GLY A 13 15.00 -9.30 5.34
CA GLY A 13 14.57 -10.65 4.99
C GLY A 13 14.39 -11.52 6.24
N GLN A 14 14.00 -12.77 6.08
CA GLN A 14 13.84 -13.73 7.17
C GLN A 14 15.18 -14.07 7.87
N PRO A 15 15.16 -14.47 9.15
CA PRO A 15 16.32 -15.06 9.80
C PRO A 15 16.62 -16.48 9.25
N GLU A 16 17.90 -16.82 9.14
CA GLU A 16 18.39 -18.13 8.66
C GLU A 16 18.46 -19.17 9.80
N VAL A 17 17.32 -19.41 10.45
CA VAL A 17 17.20 -20.33 11.60
C VAL A 17 17.39 -21.79 11.18
N SER A 18 16.97 -22.16 9.97
CA SER A 18 17.03 -23.52 9.44
C SER A 18 16.30 -24.57 10.30
N TRP A 19 16.27 -25.82 9.84
CA TRP A 19 15.72 -26.94 10.63
C TRP A 19 16.43 -27.05 11.99
N TRP A 20 17.75 -26.88 11.98
CA TRP A 20 18.66 -27.02 13.11
C TRP A 20 18.46 -26.02 14.26
N GLY A 21 17.68 -24.94 14.08
CA GLY A 21 17.50 -23.94 15.12
C GLY A 21 18.76 -23.10 15.34
N TRP A 22 19.47 -22.76 14.27
CA TRP A 22 20.61 -21.85 14.30
C TRP A 22 20.21 -20.48 14.83
N ARG A 23 21.17 -19.84 15.50
CA ARG A 23 21.01 -18.57 16.20
C ARG A 23 22.19 -17.66 15.87
N ASN A 24 21.94 -16.36 15.85
CA ASN A 24 22.96 -15.35 15.62
C ASN A 24 22.89 -14.32 16.76
N ALA A 25 23.94 -14.27 17.58
CA ALA A 25 23.99 -13.37 18.74
C ALA A 25 24.05 -11.89 18.34
N ASP A 26 24.63 -11.57 17.18
CA ASP A 26 24.68 -10.19 16.67
C ASP A 26 23.30 -9.73 16.18
N ASP A 27 22.50 -10.64 15.60
CA ASP A 27 21.11 -10.36 15.21
C ASP A 27 20.19 -10.18 16.43
N GLU A 28 20.25 -11.11 17.39
CA GLU A 28 19.55 -11.00 18.68
C GLU A 28 19.89 -9.68 19.39
N HIS A 29 21.18 -9.29 19.38
CA HIS A 29 21.62 -8.03 19.95
C HIS A 29 21.18 -6.80 19.13
N LEU A 30 21.16 -6.88 17.80
CA LEU A 30 20.69 -5.82 16.91
C LEU A 30 19.21 -5.51 17.13
N VAL A 31 18.36 -6.55 17.10
CA VAL A 31 16.91 -6.40 17.34
C VAL A 31 16.65 -5.83 18.74
N GLN A 32 17.37 -6.31 19.76
CA GLN A 32 17.26 -5.76 21.12
C GLN A 32 17.75 -4.30 21.21
N SER A 33 18.77 -3.92 20.44
CA SER A 33 19.32 -2.56 20.41
C SER A 33 18.35 -1.57 19.75
N VAL A 34 17.62 -1.97 18.70
CA VAL A 34 16.53 -1.17 18.11
C VAL A 34 15.45 -0.86 19.14
N ALA A 35 15.03 -1.86 19.92
CA ALA A 35 14.04 -1.67 21.00
C ALA A 35 14.55 -0.70 22.09
N LYS A 36 15.77 -0.92 22.59
CA LYS A 36 16.43 -0.07 23.62
C LYS A 36 16.57 1.39 23.17
N ALA A 37 16.95 1.61 21.90
CA ALA A 37 17.10 2.96 21.35
C ALA A 37 15.78 3.73 21.36
N CYS A 38 14.69 3.11 20.87
CA CYS A 38 13.38 3.77 20.83
C CYS A 38 12.85 4.09 22.23
N ALA A 39 12.94 3.15 23.18
CA ALA A 39 12.52 3.37 24.57
C ALA A 39 13.30 4.48 25.29
N SER A 40 14.54 4.76 24.86
CA SER A 40 15.36 5.84 25.43
C SER A 40 14.85 7.22 24.99
N ASP A 41 14.45 7.36 23.72
CA ASP A 41 13.94 8.62 23.17
C ASP A 41 12.58 9.00 23.78
N SER A 42 11.65 8.04 23.92
CA SER A 42 10.32 8.29 24.50
C SER A 42 10.41 8.82 25.94
N ARG A 43 11.37 8.34 26.73
CA ARG A 43 11.64 8.84 28.09
C ARG A 43 12.17 10.28 28.07
N SER A 44 13.02 10.63 27.10
CA SER A 44 13.55 11.99 26.96
C SER A 44 12.46 13.03 26.66
N ASN A 45 11.48 12.68 25.83
CA ASN A 45 10.37 13.57 25.49
C ASN A 45 9.31 13.64 26.60
N SER A 46 9.02 12.53 27.29
CA SER A 46 8.16 12.54 28.48
C SER A 46 8.69 13.48 29.57
N ASN A 47 10.01 13.43 29.85
CA ASN A 47 10.64 14.32 30.82
C ASN A 47 10.61 15.81 30.38
N LYS A 48 10.67 16.11 29.09
CA LYS A 48 10.50 17.50 28.59
C LYS A 48 9.10 18.04 28.80
N LEU A 49 8.07 17.21 28.66
CA LEU A 49 6.67 17.59 28.92
C LEU A 49 6.42 17.86 30.41
N MET A 50 7.05 17.11 31.32
CA MET A 50 6.92 17.34 32.77
C MET A 50 7.69 18.57 33.28
N ASN A 51 8.82 18.94 32.65
CA ASN A 51 9.63 20.09 33.08
C ASN A 51 9.20 21.44 32.49
N GLY A 52 8.08 21.52 31.77
CA GLY A 52 7.65 22.71 31.03
C GLY A 52 7.15 23.90 31.87
N ASN A 53 7.18 23.83 33.20
CA ASN A 53 6.44 24.76 34.06
C ASN A 53 7.27 25.37 35.23
N CYS A 54 8.51 25.77 34.96
CA CYS A 54 9.29 26.64 35.86
C CYS A 54 9.62 27.99 35.17
N SER A 55 9.23 29.09 35.83
CA SER A 55 9.47 30.45 35.36
C SER A 55 10.97 30.78 35.33
N ARG A 56 11.39 31.54 34.30
CA ARG A 56 12.74 32.13 34.25
C ARG A 56 12.74 33.44 35.03
N ASP A 57 13.52 33.49 36.10
CA ASP A 57 13.97 34.73 36.74
C ASP A 57 15.48 34.64 37.02
N PHE A 58 16.18 35.77 36.80
CA PHE A 58 17.48 36.28 37.30
C PHE A 58 18.45 35.36 38.10
N SER A 59 19.78 35.49 38.09
CA SER A 59 20.74 36.40 37.41
C SER A 59 22.20 35.92 37.61
N ASN A 60 23.05 36.23 36.63
CA ASN A 60 24.49 36.60 36.71
C ASN A 60 25.43 36.09 37.85
N GLY A 61 26.51 35.40 37.46
CA GLY A 61 27.87 35.61 38.02
C GLY A 61 28.52 34.49 38.86
N GLY A 62 29.81 34.21 38.61
CA GLY A 62 30.76 33.78 39.66
C GLY A 62 31.47 32.42 39.54
N ASP A 63 32.65 32.43 38.90
CA ASP A 63 33.91 31.78 39.33
C ASP A 63 34.10 30.24 39.35
N LEU A 64 35.35 29.83 39.62
CA LEU A 64 36.04 28.60 39.18
C LEU A 64 36.27 27.54 40.29
N SER A 65 36.86 26.42 39.87
CA SER A 65 37.62 25.38 40.62
C SER A 65 36.87 24.17 41.22
N ASP A 66 37.02 23.03 40.51
CA ASP A 66 37.90 21.89 40.89
C ASP A 66 37.78 21.27 42.30
N VAL A 67 37.23 20.05 42.40
CA VAL A 67 37.75 18.89 43.16
C VAL A 67 37.02 17.58 42.80
N GLU A 68 37.71 16.45 42.98
CA GLU A 68 37.24 15.09 42.67
C GLU A 68 36.34 14.45 43.76
N PHE A 69 35.73 13.32 43.38
CA PHE A 69 35.43 12.15 44.23
C PHE A 69 34.33 12.25 45.32
N ASP A 70 33.19 11.60 45.07
CA ASP A 70 32.73 10.50 45.94
C ASP A 70 31.87 9.48 45.15
N SER A 71 31.92 8.22 45.58
CA SER A 71 31.04 7.13 45.13
C SER A 71 30.27 6.60 46.33
N SER A 72 29.12 7.19 46.65
CA SER A 72 28.27 6.72 47.75
C SER A 72 26.83 6.38 47.33
N ILE A 73 26.46 5.15 47.65
CA ILE A 73 25.11 4.60 47.50
C ILE A 73 24.15 5.41 48.37
N SER A 74 23.19 6.09 47.75
CA SER A 74 22.01 6.61 48.42
C SER A 74 20.79 5.76 48.06
N ASN A 75 20.32 4.96 49.01
CA ASN A 75 19.04 4.28 48.93
C ASN A 75 17.93 5.34 48.97
N ALA A 76 17.53 5.86 47.80
CA ALA A 76 16.34 6.69 47.66
C ALA A 76 15.09 5.82 47.86
N SER A 77 14.50 5.92 49.04
CA SER A 77 13.30 5.21 49.43
C SER A 77 12.09 5.57 48.56
N GLY A 78 11.38 4.54 48.08
CA GLY A 78 9.92 4.60 48.00
C GLY A 78 9.29 5.62 47.05
N ALA A 79 9.91 5.87 45.90
CA ALA A 79 9.15 6.26 44.72
C ALA A 79 8.95 5.01 43.86
N GLU A 80 7.75 4.43 43.88
CA GLU A 80 7.29 3.60 42.77
C GLU A 80 7.19 4.49 41.52
N SER A 81 8.33 4.70 40.87
CA SER A 81 8.33 5.03 39.46
C SER A 81 7.48 3.96 38.79
N LEU A 82 6.34 4.35 38.24
CA LEU A 82 5.57 3.55 37.31
C LEU A 82 6.51 3.26 36.13
N ALA A 83 7.31 2.22 36.29
CA ALA A 83 8.32 1.82 35.33
C ALA A 83 7.57 1.25 34.15
N ILE A 84 7.16 2.15 33.24
CA ILE A 84 6.61 1.84 31.93
C ILE A 84 7.56 0.81 31.35
N GLN A 85 7.12 -0.45 31.31
CA GLN A 85 7.95 -1.52 30.77
C GLN A 85 8.31 -1.12 29.34
N PRO A 86 9.59 -1.18 28.94
CA PRO A 86 9.97 -0.83 27.59
C PRO A 86 9.15 -1.69 26.64
N GLN A 87 8.38 -1.04 25.77
CA GLN A 87 7.44 -1.78 24.93
C GLN A 87 8.21 -2.77 24.06
N LYS A 88 7.71 -4.00 24.01
CA LYS A 88 8.28 -5.05 23.18
C LYS A 88 8.39 -4.55 21.74
N LEU A 89 9.41 -4.95 21.00
CA LEU A 89 9.43 -4.74 19.56
C LEU A 89 8.34 -5.59 18.90
N LEU A 90 7.67 -5.07 17.88
CA LEU A 90 6.74 -5.85 17.05
C LEU A 90 7.51 -6.40 15.84
N ILE A 91 7.61 -7.71 15.73
CA ILE A 91 8.08 -8.38 14.52
C ILE A 91 6.85 -8.76 13.70
N LEU A 92 6.75 -8.22 12.49
CA LEU A 92 5.63 -8.42 11.60
C LEU A 92 6.09 -9.21 10.37
N ASP A 93 5.92 -10.53 10.45
CA ASP A 93 6.14 -11.43 9.31
C ASP A 93 4.92 -11.34 8.39
N ALA A 94 5.13 -10.91 7.15
CA ALA A 94 4.05 -10.83 6.17
C ALA A 94 3.43 -12.20 5.84
N ARG A 95 4.13 -13.32 6.11
CA ARG A 95 3.70 -14.68 5.74
C ARG A 95 2.62 -15.24 6.67
N SER A 96 2.07 -16.39 6.32
CA SER A 96 1.41 -17.26 7.30
C SER A 96 2.45 -18.00 8.13
N TYR A 97 2.09 -18.39 9.36
CA TYR A 97 2.94 -19.22 10.21
C TYR A 97 3.38 -20.52 9.51
N ALA A 98 2.45 -21.22 8.85
CA ALA A 98 2.76 -22.42 8.07
C ALA A 98 3.79 -22.17 6.96
N ALA A 99 3.72 -21.04 6.24
CA ALA A 99 4.71 -20.68 5.24
C ALA A 99 6.07 -20.33 5.86
N ALA A 100 6.12 -19.68 7.03
CA ALA A 100 7.36 -19.42 7.76
C ALA A 100 8.03 -20.73 8.22
N VAL A 101 7.26 -21.68 8.75
CA VAL A 101 7.72 -23.04 9.10
C VAL A 101 8.21 -23.80 7.87
N ALA A 102 7.51 -23.73 6.74
CA ALA A 102 7.96 -24.33 5.48
C ALA A 102 9.27 -23.71 4.94
N ASN A 103 9.50 -22.41 5.17
CA ASN A 103 10.79 -21.76 4.87
C ASN A 103 11.91 -22.21 5.83
N ARG A 104 11.59 -22.56 7.08
CA ARG A 104 12.56 -23.11 8.03
C ARG A 104 13.20 -24.41 7.54
N ALA A 105 12.42 -25.30 6.91
CA ALA A 105 12.94 -26.50 6.26
C ALA A 105 13.87 -26.21 5.06
N LYS A 106 13.82 -24.99 4.49
CA LYS A 106 14.66 -24.53 3.37
C LYS A 106 15.83 -23.64 3.81
N GLY A 107 16.15 -23.60 5.12
CA GLY A 107 17.25 -22.81 5.67
C GLY A 107 16.85 -21.44 6.26
N GLY A 108 15.67 -20.93 5.92
CA GLY A 108 15.11 -19.70 6.48
C GLY A 108 14.45 -19.90 7.84
N GLY A 109 13.33 -19.24 8.09
CA GLY A 109 12.53 -19.43 9.30
C GLY A 109 11.88 -18.14 9.80
N CYS A 110 11.63 -18.08 11.10
CA CYS A 110 11.12 -16.92 11.83
C CYS A 110 11.69 -16.92 13.26
N GLU A 111 11.62 -15.76 13.90
CA GLU A 111 12.15 -15.47 15.22
C GLU A 111 11.44 -16.29 16.31
N CYS A 112 12.22 -16.86 17.23
CA CYS A 112 11.73 -17.69 18.33
C CYS A 112 11.57 -16.82 19.59
N PRO A 113 10.38 -16.70 20.22
CA PRO A 113 10.17 -15.83 21.38
C PRO A 113 11.15 -16.06 22.54
N GLU A 114 11.65 -17.29 22.71
CA GLU A 114 12.64 -17.69 23.70
C GLU A 114 14.02 -17.04 23.49
N TYR A 115 14.37 -16.73 22.22
CA TYR A 115 15.64 -16.10 21.84
C TYR A 115 15.49 -14.59 21.61
N TYR A 116 14.27 -14.12 21.32
CA TYR A 116 13.92 -12.71 21.16
C TYR A 116 12.94 -12.24 22.26
N PRO A 117 13.30 -12.31 23.56
CA PRO A 117 12.35 -12.19 24.69
C PRO A 117 11.68 -10.81 24.83
N ASN A 118 12.25 -9.77 24.21
CA ASN A 118 11.70 -8.42 24.17
C ASN A 118 10.91 -8.14 22.88
N CYS A 119 10.52 -9.19 22.15
CA CYS A 119 9.76 -9.09 20.90
C CYS A 119 8.41 -9.81 21.01
N GLU A 120 7.57 -9.57 20.02
CA GLU A 120 6.32 -10.30 19.76
C GLU A 120 6.25 -10.51 18.24
N VAL A 121 5.96 -11.72 17.80
CA VAL A 121 5.90 -12.07 16.37
C VAL A 121 4.44 -12.20 15.93
N VAL A 122 4.05 -11.45 14.91
CA VAL A 122 2.71 -11.49 14.31
C VAL A 122 2.83 -11.89 12.84
N PHE A 123 2.03 -12.89 12.44
CA PHE A 123 1.98 -13.43 11.08
C PHE A 123 0.77 -12.90 10.33
N MET A 124 0.98 -12.16 9.23
CA MET A 124 -0.11 -11.51 8.50
C MET A 124 -0.86 -12.40 7.50
N GLY A 125 -0.34 -13.59 7.18
CA GLY A 125 -1.00 -14.52 6.26
C GLY A 125 -1.05 -14.05 4.80
N MET A 126 -0.18 -13.14 4.38
CA MET A 126 -0.17 -12.65 3.00
C MET A 126 0.35 -13.69 2.01
N ALA A 127 -0.45 -13.90 0.97
CA ALA A 127 -0.17 -14.72 -0.19
C ALA A 127 1.23 -14.49 -0.79
N ASN A 128 1.84 -15.56 -1.32
CA ASN A 128 3.10 -15.49 -2.06
C ASN A 128 2.89 -14.96 -3.50
N ILE A 129 3.99 -14.75 -4.23
CA ILE A 129 3.94 -14.20 -5.60
C ILE A 129 3.14 -15.08 -6.58
N HIS A 130 3.12 -16.41 -6.39
CA HIS A 130 2.38 -17.33 -7.25
C HIS A 130 0.87 -17.20 -7.06
N SER A 131 0.41 -17.12 -5.81
CA SER A 131 -0.99 -16.88 -5.46
C SER A 131 -1.47 -15.50 -5.93
N ILE A 132 -0.67 -14.45 -5.77
CA ILE A 132 -0.99 -13.11 -6.30
C ILE A 132 -1.03 -13.11 -7.84
N ARG A 133 -0.10 -13.80 -8.53
CA ARG A 133 -0.14 -14.00 -9.99
C ARG A 133 -1.45 -14.68 -10.41
N LYS A 134 -1.83 -15.80 -9.77
CA LYS A 134 -3.07 -16.54 -10.08
C LYS A 134 -4.31 -15.67 -9.88
N SER A 135 -4.38 -14.95 -8.76
CA SER A 135 -5.45 -13.98 -8.46
C SER A 135 -5.59 -12.92 -9.56
N PHE A 136 -4.46 -12.31 -9.97
CA PHE A 136 -4.45 -11.29 -11.01
C PHE A 136 -4.79 -11.83 -12.41
N GLN A 137 -4.36 -13.05 -12.74
CA GLN A 137 -4.76 -13.73 -13.99
C GLN A 137 -6.28 -13.95 -14.03
N SER A 138 -6.88 -14.42 -12.92
CA SER A 138 -8.34 -14.56 -12.79
C SER A 138 -9.06 -13.22 -12.91
N LEU A 139 -8.53 -12.15 -12.30
CA LEU A 139 -9.09 -10.80 -12.42
C LEU A 139 -9.04 -10.29 -13.86
N ARG A 140 -7.88 -10.41 -14.53
CA ARG A 140 -7.72 -9.97 -15.92
C ARG A 140 -8.68 -10.73 -16.84
N LEU A 141 -8.84 -12.03 -16.65
CA LEU A 141 -9.79 -12.84 -17.42
C LEU A 141 -11.22 -12.32 -17.25
N LEU A 142 -11.67 -12.14 -16.00
CA LEU A 142 -12.99 -11.57 -15.68
C LEU A 142 -13.23 -10.21 -16.36
N CYS A 143 -12.26 -9.31 -16.27
CA CYS A 143 -12.35 -7.96 -16.86
C CYS A 143 -12.33 -7.92 -18.40
N THR A 144 -11.95 -9.02 -19.06
CA THR A 144 -11.98 -9.15 -20.53
C THR A 144 -13.24 -9.83 -21.08
N GLN A 145 -14.07 -10.41 -20.21
CA GLN A 145 -15.31 -11.09 -20.59
C GLN A 145 -16.48 -10.09 -20.66
N MET A 146 -17.52 -10.44 -21.43
CA MET A 146 -18.77 -9.69 -21.40
C MET A 146 -19.36 -9.74 -19.99
N PRO A 147 -19.69 -8.59 -19.35
CA PRO A 147 -20.20 -8.59 -17.99
C PRO A 147 -21.55 -9.31 -17.89
N ASP A 148 -21.64 -10.27 -16.97
CA ASP A 148 -22.91 -10.76 -16.43
C ASP A 148 -23.22 -10.01 -15.13
N PRO A 149 -24.17 -9.06 -15.11
CA PRO A 149 -24.49 -8.28 -13.92
C PRO A 149 -24.98 -9.12 -12.73
N GLY A 150 -25.59 -10.29 -13.00
CA GLY A 150 -26.13 -11.16 -11.95
C GLY A 150 -25.04 -11.91 -11.17
N ASN A 151 -23.95 -12.27 -11.85
CA ASN A 151 -22.84 -13.04 -11.27
C ASN A 151 -21.57 -12.19 -11.01
N TRP A 152 -21.51 -10.95 -11.48
CA TRP A 152 -20.31 -10.09 -11.42
C TRP A 152 -19.63 -10.02 -10.05
N LEU A 153 -20.41 -9.82 -8.97
CA LEU A 153 -19.86 -9.69 -7.62
C LEU A 153 -19.25 -11.01 -7.12
N SER A 154 -19.91 -12.14 -7.35
CA SER A 154 -19.40 -13.47 -6.99
C SER A 154 -18.20 -13.87 -7.86
N ALA A 155 -18.21 -13.54 -9.14
CA ALA A 155 -17.09 -13.74 -10.03
C ALA A 155 -15.87 -12.92 -9.57
N LEU A 156 -16.04 -11.63 -9.25
CA LEU A 156 -15.01 -10.76 -8.69
C LEU A 156 -14.49 -11.29 -7.34
N GLU A 157 -15.37 -11.77 -6.47
CA GLU A 157 -14.99 -12.39 -5.20
C GLU A 157 -14.17 -13.68 -5.39
N SER A 158 -14.42 -14.44 -6.46
CA SER A 158 -13.67 -15.67 -6.75
C SER A 158 -12.21 -15.39 -7.15
N THR A 159 -11.92 -14.21 -7.72
CA THR A 159 -10.54 -13.77 -8.05
C THR A 159 -9.64 -13.59 -6.82
N LYS A 160 -10.23 -13.36 -5.64
CA LYS A 160 -9.55 -12.98 -4.38
C LYS A 160 -8.73 -11.68 -4.41
N TRP A 161 -8.77 -10.89 -5.49
CA TRP A 161 -7.94 -9.68 -5.60
C TRP A 161 -8.20 -8.67 -4.47
N LEU A 162 -9.47 -8.29 -4.27
CA LEU A 162 -9.84 -7.34 -3.21
C LEU A 162 -9.59 -7.90 -1.79
N GLN A 163 -9.65 -9.22 -1.60
CA GLN A 163 -9.25 -9.87 -0.36
C GLN A 163 -7.76 -9.67 -0.09
N HIS A 164 -6.90 -9.84 -1.09
CA HIS A 164 -5.46 -9.60 -0.96
C HIS A 164 -5.14 -8.12 -0.69
N LEU A 165 -5.82 -7.17 -1.35
CA LEU A 165 -5.71 -5.73 -1.01
C LEU A 165 -6.13 -5.47 0.45
N SER A 166 -7.23 -6.06 0.90
CA SER A 166 -7.73 -5.95 2.29
C SER A 166 -6.69 -6.44 3.31
N VAL A 167 -6.03 -7.59 3.08
CA VAL A 167 -4.98 -8.07 3.99
C VAL A 167 -3.74 -7.16 3.96
N LEU A 168 -3.32 -6.68 2.78
CA LEU A 168 -2.20 -5.76 2.66
C LEU A 168 -2.46 -4.43 3.39
N LEU A 169 -3.64 -3.83 3.21
CA LEU A 169 -4.05 -2.61 3.93
C LEU A 169 -4.14 -2.84 5.45
N LYS A 170 -4.62 -4.00 5.92
CA LYS A 170 -4.61 -4.36 7.35
C LYS A 170 -3.19 -4.51 7.92
N SER A 171 -2.28 -5.10 7.14
CA SER A 171 -0.88 -5.27 7.52
C SER A 171 -0.20 -3.91 7.72
N ALA A 172 -0.39 -2.98 6.78
CA ALA A 172 0.10 -1.62 6.91
C ALA A 172 -0.55 -0.89 8.11
N LEU A 173 -1.87 -1.03 8.29
CA LEU A 173 -2.60 -0.39 9.39
C LEU A 173 -2.14 -0.88 10.78
N LEU A 174 -1.74 -2.15 10.92
CA LEU A 174 -1.15 -2.66 12.16
C LEU A 174 0.19 -1.98 12.48
N VAL A 175 1.03 -1.74 11.46
CA VAL A 175 2.28 -0.96 11.62
C VAL A 175 1.96 0.49 12.00
N VAL A 176 0.94 1.11 11.42
CA VAL A 176 0.48 2.47 11.78
C VAL A 176 0.05 2.54 13.24
N HIS A 177 -0.79 1.60 13.71
CA HIS A 177 -1.21 1.56 15.11
C HIS A 177 -0.03 1.41 16.08
N ALA A 178 0.88 0.47 15.79
CA ALA A 178 2.07 0.26 16.59
C ALA A 178 2.94 1.53 16.69
N VAL A 179 3.18 2.23 15.58
CA VAL A 179 4.09 3.39 15.56
C VAL A 179 3.45 4.67 16.12
N ASP A 180 2.20 4.97 15.76
CA ASP A 180 1.52 6.22 16.13
C ASP A 180 0.91 6.15 17.53
N ARG A 181 0.12 5.10 17.80
CA ARG A 181 -0.65 4.97 19.05
C ARG A 181 0.15 4.30 20.15
N ASP A 182 0.74 3.15 19.84
CA ASP A 182 1.45 2.37 20.85
C ASP A 182 2.85 2.94 21.09
N GLN A 183 3.41 3.74 20.17
CA GLN A 183 4.79 4.27 20.23
C GLN A 183 5.86 3.16 20.21
N ARG A 184 5.51 2.06 19.55
CA ARG A 184 6.21 0.78 19.54
C ARG A 184 7.11 0.66 18.29
N PRO A 185 8.37 0.22 18.41
CA PRO A 185 9.21 -0.09 17.26
C PRO A 185 8.71 -1.36 16.55
N VAL A 186 8.80 -1.35 15.21
CA VAL A 186 8.34 -2.45 14.35
C VAL A 186 9.47 -2.90 13.43
N LEU A 187 9.67 -4.21 13.30
CA LEU A 187 10.49 -4.85 12.28
C LEU A 187 9.57 -5.59 11.30
N VAL A 188 9.60 -5.25 10.01
CA VAL A 188 8.76 -5.87 8.98
C VAL A 188 9.61 -6.74 8.07
N HIS A 189 9.23 -8.00 7.90
CA HIS A 189 9.90 -8.91 6.96
C HIS A 189 8.93 -9.86 6.25
N CYS A 190 9.47 -10.68 5.36
CA CYS A 190 8.78 -11.83 4.79
C CYS A 190 9.80 -12.96 4.60
N SER A 191 9.83 -13.67 3.45
CA SER A 191 10.99 -14.50 3.08
C SER A 191 12.19 -13.62 2.71
N ASP A 192 12.17 -12.95 1.55
CA ASP A 192 13.38 -12.30 1.00
C ASP A 192 13.49 -10.80 1.31
N GLY A 193 12.42 -10.19 1.85
CA GLY A 193 12.40 -8.77 2.23
C GLY A 193 12.14 -7.77 1.09
N TRP A 194 11.97 -8.23 -0.16
CA TRP A 194 11.82 -7.36 -1.34
C TRP A 194 10.42 -7.36 -2.01
N ASP A 195 9.47 -8.19 -1.59
CA ASP A 195 8.12 -8.24 -2.18
C ASP A 195 7.04 -7.69 -1.24
N ARG A 196 6.63 -8.46 -0.22
CA ARG A 196 5.56 -8.05 0.71
C ARG A 196 6.01 -6.96 1.69
N THR A 197 7.27 -7.01 2.12
CA THR A 197 7.89 -6.02 3.01
C THR A 197 7.78 -4.58 2.48
N PRO A 198 8.22 -4.23 1.25
CA PRO A 198 8.06 -2.87 0.74
C PRO A 198 6.59 -2.46 0.55
N GLN A 199 5.68 -3.39 0.21
CA GLN A 199 4.25 -3.07 0.16
C GLN A 199 3.73 -2.57 1.52
N ILE A 200 4.05 -3.27 2.61
CA ILE A 200 3.63 -2.93 3.97
C ILE A 200 4.31 -1.63 4.43
N VAL A 201 5.64 -1.55 4.31
CA VAL A 201 6.42 -0.40 4.80
C VAL A 201 6.06 0.87 4.05
N ALA A 202 5.92 0.82 2.72
CA ALA A 202 5.57 2.00 1.93
C ALA A 202 4.12 2.45 2.17
N LEU A 203 3.15 1.53 2.36
CA LEU A 203 1.80 1.93 2.79
C LEU A 203 1.79 2.53 4.20
N ALA A 204 2.48 1.92 5.16
CA ALA A 204 2.57 2.47 6.52
C ALA A 204 3.17 3.88 6.53
N LYS A 205 4.21 4.12 5.71
CA LYS A 205 4.80 5.46 5.51
C LYS A 205 3.81 6.46 4.90
N LEU A 206 3.03 6.09 3.88
CA LEU A 206 1.97 6.96 3.31
C LEU A 206 0.88 7.31 4.33
N LEU A 207 0.53 6.35 5.18
CA LEU A 207 -0.49 6.52 6.21
C LEU A 207 0.01 7.38 7.37
N LEU A 208 1.30 7.28 7.75
CA LEU A 208 1.90 8.00 8.88
C LEU A 208 2.38 9.43 8.55
N ASP A 209 2.87 9.69 7.33
CA ASP A 209 3.59 10.92 7.01
C ASP A 209 3.00 11.65 5.79
N PRO A 210 2.48 12.89 5.96
CA PRO A 210 1.99 13.71 4.85
C PRO A 210 3.00 13.96 3.74
N TYR A 211 4.31 13.96 4.02
CA TYR A 211 5.34 14.20 3.00
C TYR A 211 5.21 13.22 1.84
N TYR A 212 5.07 11.92 2.13
CA TYR A 212 4.96 10.88 1.11
C TYR A 212 3.66 10.94 0.29
N ARG A 213 2.69 11.77 0.69
CA ARG A 213 1.45 12.03 -0.05
C ARG A 213 1.55 13.24 -0.99
N THR A 214 2.67 13.96 -0.97
CA THR A 214 3.06 14.93 -2.01
C THR A 214 3.63 14.22 -3.25
N THR A 215 3.69 14.91 -4.39
CA THR A 215 4.27 14.38 -5.63
C THR A 215 5.75 14.02 -5.46
N GLU A 216 6.51 14.90 -4.79
CA GLU A 216 7.93 14.72 -4.51
C GLU A 216 8.17 13.58 -3.51
N GLY A 217 7.46 13.60 -2.38
CA GLY A 217 7.60 12.56 -1.38
C GLY A 217 7.17 11.19 -1.90
N PHE A 218 6.14 11.11 -2.76
CA PHE A 218 5.76 9.83 -3.38
C PHE A 218 6.85 9.29 -4.30
N GLN A 219 7.51 10.16 -5.09
CA GLN A 219 8.70 9.79 -5.85
C GLN A 219 9.80 9.25 -4.93
N VAL A 220 10.15 9.96 -3.86
CA VAL A 220 11.17 9.53 -2.88
C VAL A 220 10.78 8.19 -2.22
N LEU A 221 9.50 7.98 -1.92
CA LEU A 221 9.01 6.73 -1.36
C LEU A 221 9.23 5.55 -2.32
N VAL A 222 8.94 5.73 -3.61
CA VAL A 222 9.14 4.68 -4.63
C VAL A 222 10.63 4.44 -4.90
N GLU A 223 11.43 5.50 -5.06
CA GLU A 223 12.88 5.36 -5.23
C GLU A 223 13.50 4.61 -4.03
N THR A 224 13.23 5.03 -2.80
CA THR A 224 13.82 4.36 -1.62
C THR A 224 13.23 2.97 -1.36
N GLU A 225 11.93 2.83 -1.10
CA GLU A 225 11.37 1.57 -0.59
C GLU A 225 11.30 0.45 -1.63
N TRP A 226 11.24 0.81 -2.92
CA TRP A 226 11.12 -0.16 -4.00
C TRP A 226 12.39 -0.29 -4.82
N LEU A 227 13.00 0.82 -5.26
CA LEU A 227 14.15 0.74 -6.17
C LEU A 227 15.45 0.50 -5.40
N ASP A 228 15.79 1.31 -4.41
CA ASP A 228 17.04 1.20 -3.64
C ASP A 228 17.08 -0.06 -2.78
N PHE A 229 15.97 -0.36 -2.09
CA PHE A 229 15.80 -1.61 -1.34
C PHE A 229 15.59 -2.88 -2.21
N GLY A 230 15.76 -2.77 -3.54
CA GLY A 230 15.96 -3.94 -4.41
C GLY A 230 14.73 -4.78 -4.70
N HIS A 231 13.54 -4.17 -4.88
CA HIS A 231 12.43 -4.88 -5.51
C HIS A 231 12.84 -5.30 -6.93
N LYS A 232 12.69 -6.60 -7.23
CA LYS A 232 13.12 -7.23 -8.49
C LYS A 232 12.23 -6.86 -9.68
N PHE A 233 12.20 -5.57 -10.06
CA PHE A 233 11.29 -5.04 -11.07
C PHE A 233 11.41 -5.75 -12.42
N ALA A 234 12.62 -6.04 -12.90
CA ALA A 234 12.80 -6.71 -14.18
C ALA A 234 12.19 -8.12 -14.17
N ASP A 235 12.44 -8.92 -13.13
CA ASP A 235 11.91 -10.28 -13.02
C ASP A 235 10.39 -10.27 -12.79
N ARG A 236 9.91 -9.40 -11.88
CA ARG A 236 8.49 -9.30 -11.51
C ARG A 236 7.61 -8.79 -12.66
N CYS A 237 8.14 -7.90 -13.50
CA CYS A 237 7.40 -7.32 -14.63
C CYS A 237 7.68 -8.04 -15.96
N GLY A 238 8.72 -8.87 -16.06
CA GLY A 238 9.10 -9.55 -17.29
C GLY A 238 9.85 -8.65 -18.28
N HIS A 239 10.81 -7.85 -17.80
CA HIS A 239 11.61 -6.94 -18.62
C HIS A 239 12.92 -7.57 -19.12
N GLY A 240 13.17 -7.49 -20.42
CA GLY A 240 14.46 -7.83 -21.03
C GLY A 240 14.61 -9.31 -21.42
N GLU A 241 15.72 -9.60 -22.09
CA GLU A 241 15.98 -10.87 -22.81
C GLU A 241 16.14 -12.09 -21.88
N ASN A 242 16.53 -11.90 -20.62
CA ASN A 242 16.68 -12.98 -19.64
C ASN A 242 15.44 -13.18 -18.75
N SER A 243 14.28 -12.61 -19.11
CA SER A 243 13.06 -12.63 -18.28
C SER A 243 12.18 -13.87 -18.50
N ASP A 244 12.79 -14.97 -18.94
CA ASP A 244 12.12 -16.20 -19.38
C ASP A 244 11.40 -16.94 -18.25
N ASP A 245 11.82 -16.79 -16.99
CA ASP A 245 11.14 -17.43 -15.87
C ASP A 245 9.79 -16.74 -15.57
N LEU A 246 8.75 -17.28 -16.20
CA LEU A 246 7.36 -16.90 -15.97
C LEU A 246 6.93 -17.11 -14.50
N ASN A 247 7.66 -17.91 -13.71
CA ASN A 247 7.36 -18.13 -12.30
C ASN A 247 7.79 -16.99 -11.38
N GLU A 248 8.72 -16.14 -11.79
CA GLU A 248 9.11 -14.94 -11.05
C GLU A 248 8.21 -13.72 -11.35
N ARG A 249 7.40 -13.77 -12.42
CA ARG A 249 6.51 -12.66 -12.81
C ARG A 249 5.33 -12.52 -11.83
N CYS A 250 5.10 -11.32 -11.29
CA CYS A 250 4.02 -11.03 -10.35
C CYS A 250 3.73 -9.51 -10.24
N PRO A 251 2.45 -9.07 -10.22
CA PRO A 251 2.07 -7.66 -10.16
C PRO A 251 2.21 -7.02 -8.75
N VAL A 252 3.34 -7.24 -8.06
CA VAL A 252 3.55 -6.81 -6.66
C VAL A 252 3.47 -5.28 -6.50
N PHE A 253 4.10 -4.52 -7.39
CA PHE A 253 4.04 -3.06 -7.38
C PHE A 253 2.65 -2.52 -7.80
N LEU A 254 2.01 -3.15 -8.79
CA LEU A 254 0.65 -2.81 -9.21
C LEU A 254 -0.37 -3.05 -8.07
N GLN A 255 -0.24 -4.14 -7.32
CA GLN A 255 -1.07 -4.41 -6.13
C GLN A 255 -0.91 -3.31 -5.07
N TRP A 256 0.31 -2.79 -4.89
CA TRP A 256 0.56 -1.66 -3.99
C TRP A 256 -0.08 -0.36 -4.51
N LEU A 257 0.07 -0.06 -5.80
CA LEU A 257 -0.57 1.12 -6.41
C LEU A 257 -2.10 1.07 -6.35
N ASP A 258 -2.72 -0.12 -6.45
CA ASP A 258 -4.16 -0.28 -6.22
C ASP A 258 -4.52 0.08 -4.77
N CYS A 259 -3.76 -0.41 -3.78
CA CYS A 259 -3.94 0.04 -2.39
C CYS A 259 -3.80 1.57 -2.23
N VAL A 260 -2.85 2.23 -2.91
CA VAL A 260 -2.75 3.71 -2.90
C VAL A 260 -3.99 4.37 -3.54
N HIS A 261 -4.52 3.81 -4.62
CA HIS A 261 -5.78 4.25 -5.22
C HIS A 261 -6.98 4.06 -4.26
N GLN A 262 -7.07 2.95 -3.51
CA GLN A 262 -8.08 2.78 -2.46
C GLN A 262 -7.96 3.86 -1.37
N LEU A 263 -6.73 4.27 -1.01
CA LEU A 263 -6.51 5.37 -0.06
C LEU A 263 -6.92 6.73 -0.64
N GLN A 264 -6.58 7.05 -1.90
CA GLN A 264 -7.06 8.27 -2.56
C GLN A 264 -8.59 8.36 -2.54
N ARG A 265 -9.29 7.23 -2.75
CA ARG A 265 -10.76 7.18 -2.72
C ARG A 265 -11.36 7.37 -1.33
N GLN A 266 -10.69 6.93 -0.27
CA GLN A 266 -11.15 7.15 1.11
C GLN A 266 -10.76 8.54 1.65
N PHE A 267 -9.66 9.11 1.16
CA PHE A 267 -9.10 10.38 1.63
C PHE A 267 -8.84 11.36 0.46
N PRO A 268 -9.91 11.87 -0.19
CA PRO A 268 -9.82 12.62 -1.46
C PRO A 268 -9.02 13.92 -1.40
N CYS A 269 -8.84 14.50 -0.21
CA CYS A 269 -8.10 15.75 0.01
C CYS A 269 -6.65 15.52 0.49
N SER A 270 -6.22 14.28 0.72
CA SER A 270 -4.99 13.96 1.47
C SER A 270 -3.76 13.68 0.59
N PHE A 271 -3.92 13.59 -0.73
CA PHE A 271 -2.86 13.30 -1.71
C PHE A 271 -2.76 14.42 -2.75
N GLU A 272 -1.54 14.88 -3.06
CA GLU A 272 -1.30 15.95 -4.04
C GLU A 272 -1.46 15.49 -5.48
N PHE A 273 -1.13 14.24 -5.77
CA PHE A 273 -1.30 13.63 -7.08
C PHE A 273 -2.69 12.98 -7.22
N ASN A 274 -3.20 12.92 -8.44
CA ASN A 274 -4.53 12.39 -8.77
C ASN A 274 -4.47 10.91 -9.25
N GLU A 275 -5.61 10.35 -9.66
CA GLU A 275 -5.66 8.98 -10.19
C GLU A 275 -4.85 8.82 -11.50
N ALA A 276 -4.87 9.83 -12.38
CA ALA A 276 -4.15 9.78 -13.66
C ALA A 276 -2.63 9.67 -13.49
N PHE A 277 -2.08 10.22 -12.39
CA PHE A 277 -0.68 9.99 -11.99
C PHE A 277 -0.42 8.50 -11.73
N LEU A 278 -1.26 7.85 -10.92
CA LEU A 278 -1.12 6.43 -10.59
C LEU A 278 -1.31 5.53 -11.81
N VAL A 279 -2.31 5.81 -12.66
CA VAL A 279 -2.54 5.08 -13.93
C VAL A 279 -1.33 5.21 -14.86
N LYS A 280 -0.71 6.39 -14.97
CA LYS A 280 0.51 6.58 -15.77
C LYS A 280 1.71 5.90 -15.15
N LEU A 281 1.82 5.85 -13.83
CA LEU A 281 2.87 5.11 -13.14
C LEU A 281 2.74 3.60 -13.42
N VAL A 282 1.54 3.02 -13.28
CA VAL A 282 1.24 1.62 -13.67
C VAL A 282 1.62 1.37 -15.13
N GLN A 283 1.16 2.21 -16.06
CA GLN A 283 1.48 2.07 -17.48
C GLN A 283 3.00 2.06 -17.70
N HIS A 284 3.73 2.95 -17.04
CA HIS A 284 5.15 3.11 -17.26
C HIS A 284 6.04 2.13 -16.49
N THR A 285 5.54 1.47 -15.45
CA THR A 285 6.16 0.27 -14.86
C THR A 285 6.36 -0.81 -15.93
N TYR A 286 5.37 -1.10 -16.77
CA TYR A 286 5.45 -2.18 -17.76
C TYR A 286 5.92 -1.74 -19.16
N SER A 287 5.99 -0.44 -19.45
CA SER A 287 6.24 0.06 -20.81
C SER A 287 7.69 -0.04 -21.31
N CYS A 288 8.66 -0.20 -20.41
CA CYS A 288 10.10 -0.04 -20.67
C CYS A 288 10.52 1.30 -21.34
N LEU A 289 9.64 2.31 -21.41
CA LEU A 289 9.92 3.62 -22.02
C LEU A 289 10.88 4.48 -21.19
N PHE A 290 10.89 4.28 -19.88
CA PHE A 290 11.72 4.99 -18.91
C PHE A 290 12.61 3.99 -18.17
N GLY A 291 13.82 4.40 -17.77
CA GLY A 291 14.75 3.51 -17.05
C GLY A 291 14.42 3.27 -15.59
N THR A 292 13.48 4.04 -15.01
CA THR A 292 13.13 4.02 -13.58
C THR A 292 12.84 2.60 -13.06
N PHE A 293 12.11 1.78 -13.82
CA PHE A 293 11.72 0.42 -13.42
C PHE A 293 12.48 -0.68 -14.17
N LEU A 294 13.70 -0.39 -14.63
CA LEU A 294 14.60 -1.40 -15.20
C LEU A 294 15.52 -2.01 -14.15
N CYS A 295 15.98 -3.23 -14.43
CA CYS A 295 16.84 -4.05 -13.57
C CYS A 295 16.20 -4.44 -12.22
N ASN A 296 16.91 -5.23 -11.42
CA ASN A 296 16.40 -5.74 -10.14
C ASN A 296 16.93 -5.03 -8.90
N ASN A 297 18.02 -4.27 -9.00
CA ASN A 297 18.66 -3.59 -7.87
C ASN A 297 19.52 -2.39 -8.33
N ALA A 298 19.96 -1.59 -7.37
CA ALA A 298 20.78 -0.40 -7.62
C ALA A 298 22.14 -0.71 -8.28
N LYS A 299 22.75 -1.86 -7.96
CA LYS A 299 24.02 -2.31 -8.55
C LYS A 299 23.88 -2.52 -10.06
N GLU A 300 22.90 -3.31 -10.50
CA GLU A 300 22.63 -3.55 -11.93
C GLU A 300 22.28 -2.26 -12.70
N ARG A 301 21.55 -1.33 -12.05
CA ARG A 301 21.23 -0.02 -12.64
C ARG A 301 22.48 0.85 -12.85
N GLY A 302 23.42 0.81 -11.90
CA GLY A 302 24.73 1.45 -12.03
C GLY A 302 25.60 0.81 -13.12
N GLU A 303 25.74 -0.52 -13.12
CA GLU A 303 26.53 -1.27 -14.12
C GLU A 303 26.03 -1.06 -15.56
N LYS A 304 24.72 -0.85 -15.75
CA LYS A 304 24.12 -0.58 -17.07
C LYS A 304 24.03 0.91 -17.43
N HIS A 305 24.46 1.82 -16.54
CA HIS A 305 24.35 3.27 -16.68
C HIS A 305 22.93 3.73 -17.02
N THR A 306 21.93 3.25 -16.26
CA THR A 306 20.52 3.50 -16.60
C THR A 306 20.14 4.97 -16.46
N GLN A 307 20.73 5.71 -15.51
CA GLN A 307 20.39 7.13 -15.29
C GLN A 307 20.92 8.02 -16.43
N GLU A 308 22.06 7.67 -17.00
CA GLU A 308 22.73 8.42 -18.07
C GLU A 308 22.19 8.04 -19.46
N ARG A 309 21.70 6.81 -19.63
CA ARG A 309 21.25 6.26 -20.92
C ARG A 309 19.74 6.31 -21.15
N THR A 310 18.94 6.72 -20.16
CA THR A 310 17.47 6.71 -20.25
C THR A 310 16.85 7.95 -19.62
N CYS A 311 15.57 8.20 -19.89
CA CYS A 311 14.79 9.18 -19.15
C CYS A 311 14.16 8.54 -17.90
N SER A 312 13.97 9.33 -16.84
CA SER A 312 13.18 8.95 -15.66
C SER A 312 11.68 9.25 -15.86
N VAL A 313 10.80 8.37 -15.37
CA VAL A 313 9.35 8.57 -15.38
C VAL A 313 8.93 9.81 -14.57
N TRP A 314 9.72 10.19 -13.57
CA TRP A 314 9.47 11.38 -12.76
C TRP A 314 9.59 12.68 -13.58
N SER A 315 10.34 12.67 -14.67
CA SER A 315 10.36 13.79 -15.62
C SER A 315 8.98 14.02 -16.26
N LEU A 316 8.19 12.97 -16.50
CA LEU A 316 6.80 13.07 -16.96
C LEU A 316 5.85 13.46 -15.82
N LEU A 317 6.01 12.82 -14.66
CA LEU A 317 5.12 12.90 -13.51
C LEU A 317 5.42 14.05 -12.52
N ARG A 318 6.40 14.92 -12.84
CA ARG A 318 6.82 16.08 -12.05
C ARG A 318 5.66 16.98 -11.61
N ALA A 319 5.75 17.55 -10.40
CA ALA A 319 4.73 18.44 -9.82
C ALA A 319 4.34 19.66 -10.69
N ALA A 320 5.24 20.12 -11.57
CA ALA A 320 4.95 21.17 -12.54
C ALA A 320 3.91 20.76 -13.61
N ASN A 321 3.70 19.47 -13.82
CA ASN A 321 2.71 18.94 -14.77
C ASN A 321 1.32 18.87 -14.12
N LYS A 322 0.56 19.97 -14.25
CA LYS A 322 -0.75 20.16 -13.62
C LYS A 322 -1.79 19.07 -13.97
N ALA A 323 -1.62 18.31 -15.07
CA ALA A 323 -2.51 17.21 -15.43
C ALA A 323 -2.54 16.08 -14.37
N PHE A 324 -1.47 15.96 -13.57
CA PHE A 324 -1.34 14.93 -12.53
C PHE A 324 -1.67 15.41 -11.13
N ARG A 325 -2.03 16.69 -10.96
CA ARG A 325 -2.35 17.27 -9.65
C ARG A 325 -3.81 17.05 -9.28
N ASN A 326 -4.04 16.70 -8.02
CA ASN A 326 -5.33 16.69 -7.37
C ASN A 326 -5.70 18.13 -6.95
N LEU A 327 -6.84 18.63 -7.43
CA LEU A 327 -7.33 19.97 -7.09
C LEU A 327 -7.97 20.04 -5.69
N LEU A 328 -8.32 18.91 -5.09
CA LEU A 328 -8.86 18.82 -3.73
C LEU A 328 -7.76 18.72 -2.65
N TYR A 329 -6.49 18.63 -3.05
CA TYR A 329 -5.38 18.45 -2.11
C TYR A 329 -5.27 19.62 -1.12
N SER A 330 -5.23 19.28 0.16
CA SER A 330 -4.93 20.21 1.26
C SER A 330 -3.70 19.72 2.03
N SER A 331 -2.70 20.59 2.16
CA SER A 331 -1.56 20.38 3.06
C SER A 331 -1.93 20.45 4.55
N GLN A 332 -3.18 20.83 4.87
CA GLN A 332 -3.77 20.82 6.21
C GLN A 332 -4.69 19.59 6.42
N SER A 333 -4.62 18.59 5.54
CA SER A 333 -5.29 17.30 5.72
C SER A 333 -4.74 16.54 6.94
N GLU A 334 -5.44 15.49 7.35
CA GLU A 334 -5.07 14.64 8.49
C GLU A 334 -3.60 14.21 8.43
N SER A 335 -2.90 14.27 9.56
CA SER A 335 -1.47 13.90 9.66
C SER A 335 -1.27 12.39 9.49
N VAL A 336 -2.10 11.60 10.17
CA VAL A 336 -2.11 10.13 10.09
C VAL A 336 -3.46 9.65 9.58
N LEU A 337 -3.44 8.79 8.55
CA LEU A 337 -4.64 8.24 7.90
C LEU A 337 -4.97 6.85 8.44
N TYR A 338 -6.25 6.62 8.74
CA TYR A 338 -6.77 5.37 9.32
C TYR A 338 -7.84 4.73 8.40
N PRO A 339 -7.44 4.03 7.32
CA PRO A 339 -8.36 3.47 6.32
C PRO A 339 -9.29 2.37 6.85
N VAL A 340 -10.46 2.26 6.23
CA VAL A 340 -11.33 1.09 6.35
C VAL A 340 -10.85 0.00 5.39
N CYS A 341 -10.25 -1.05 5.94
CA CYS A 341 -9.63 -2.13 5.16
C CYS A 341 -10.56 -3.33 4.86
N HIS A 342 -11.88 -3.18 5.04
CA HIS A 342 -12.83 -4.26 4.73
C HIS A 342 -13.10 -4.36 3.23
N VAL A 343 -13.17 -5.59 2.69
CA VAL A 343 -13.39 -5.85 1.25
C VAL A 343 -14.60 -5.09 0.68
N ARG A 344 -15.69 -4.96 1.44
CA ARG A 344 -16.90 -4.21 1.06
C ARG A 344 -16.69 -2.69 0.85
N ASN A 345 -15.57 -2.14 1.32
CA ASN A 345 -15.20 -0.73 1.18
C ASN A 345 -14.16 -0.50 0.07
N LEU A 346 -13.61 -1.58 -0.51
CA LEU A 346 -12.69 -1.54 -1.63
C LEU A 346 -13.49 -1.65 -2.94
N MET A 347 -13.00 -1.05 -4.03
CA MET A 347 -13.64 -1.15 -5.35
C MET A 347 -12.62 -1.54 -6.41
N LEU A 348 -13.08 -2.22 -7.46
CA LEU A 348 -12.26 -2.51 -8.62
C LEU A 348 -11.71 -1.20 -9.22
N TRP A 349 -10.40 -1.13 -9.46
CA TRP A 349 -9.77 0.02 -10.11
C TRP A 349 -10.05 0.01 -11.62
N SER A 350 -11.23 0.50 -11.99
CA SER A 350 -11.75 0.42 -13.37
C SER A 350 -10.82 1.04 -14.41
N ALA A 351 -10.13 2.15 -14.09
CA ALA A 351 -9.23 2.84 -15.02
C ALA A 351 -7.97 2.03 -15.40
N VAL A 352 -7.63 0.98 -14.64
CA VAL A 352 -6.49 0.09 -14.91
C VAL A 352 -6.94 -1.29 -15.40
N TYR A 353 -8.03 -1.83 -14.83
CA TYR A 353 -8.41 -3.22 -15.08
C TYR A 353 -9.48 -3.40 -16.17
N LEU A 354 -10.32 -2.40 -16.41
CA LEU A 354 -11.32 -2.47 -17.48
C LEU A 354 -10.77 -1.82 -18.76
N PRO A 355 -11.17 -2.29 -19.95
CA PRO A 355 -10.92 -1.57 -21.19
C PRO A 355 -11.46 -0.14 -21.08
N CYS A 356 -10.70 0.84 -21.59
CA CYS A 356 -11.21 2.20 -21.68
C CYS A 356 -12.48 2.19 -22.55
N SER A 357 -13.60 2.63 -21.99
CA SER A 357 -14.80 2.96 -22.74
C SER A 357 -14.51 4.19 -23.60
N SER A 358 -13.80 3.98 -24.72
CA SER A 358 -13.72 4.96 -25.78
C SER A 358 -15.14 5.39 -26.12
N PRO A 359 -15.45 6.71 -26.19
CA PRO A 359 -16.63 7.15 -26.88
C PRO A 359 -16.40 6.90 -28.37
N SER A 360 -16.63 5.66 -28.80
CA SER A 360 -16.84 5.35 -30.20
C SER A 360 -18.08 6.10 -30.63
N THR A 361 -17.88 7.28 -31.22
CA THR A 361 -18.79 7.74 -32.27
C THR A 361 -18.95 6.55 -33.21
N PRO A 362 -20.15 5.95 -33.35
CA PRO A 362 -20.33 4.95 -34.38
C PRO A 362 -19.98 5.64 -35.70
N ALA A 363 -18.98 5.11 -36.40
CA ALA A 363 -18.82 5.45 -37.80
C ALA A 363 -20.10 4.97 -38.48
N ASP A 364 -20.87 5.91 -39.03
CA ASP A 364 -22.15 5.60 -39.65
C ASP A 364 -21.88 4.95 -41.01
N ASP A 365 -21.63 3.64 -40.99
CA ASP A 365 -21.46 2.78 -42.17
C ASP A 365 -22.78 2.57 -42.95
N THR A 366 -23.76 3.48 -42.78
CA THR A 366 -25.05 3.51 -43.48
C THR A 366 -25.15 4.68 -44.46
N CYS A 367 -24.08 4.99 -45.18
CA CYS A 367 -24.13 5.97 -46.27
C CYS A 367 -24.88 5.39 -47.48
N ALA A 368 -26.21 5.49 -47.45
CA ALA A 368 -27.08 5.09 -48.54
C ALA A 368 -26.84 5.98 -49.78
N PRO A 369 -26.68 5.40 -50.99
CA PRO A 369 -26.43 6.19 -52.20
C PRO A 369 -27.72 6.90 -52.66
N TYR A 370 -27.78 8.22 -52.45
CA TYR A 370 -28.85 9.05 -53.03
C TYR A 370 -28.67 9.20 -54.55
N PRO A 371 -29.76 9.08 -55.34
CA PRO A 371 -29.68 9.15 -56.80
C PRO A 371 -29.57 10.58 -57.33
N VAL A 372 -28.89 10.72 -58.47
CA VAL A 372 -28.68 11.98 -59.20
C VAL A 372 -29.86 12.31 -60.12
N PRO A 373 -30.34 13.57 -60.16
CA PRO A 373 -31.10 14.12 -61.28
C PRO A 373 -30.25 15.10 -62.13
N GLY A 374 -30.29 14.96 -63.46
CA GLY A 374 -29.90 16.03 -64.39
C GLY A 374 -31.02 17.09 -64.57
N SER A 375 -30.87 18.15 -65.36
CA SER A 375 -29.75 18.57 -66.22
C SER A 375 -29.91 20.03 -66.71
N SER A 376 -28.86 20.87 -66.53
CA SER A 376 -28.49 22.03 -67.38
C SER A 376 -29.48 23.23 -67.51
N PRO A 377 -29.07 24.38 -68.11
CA PRO A 377 -28.02 25.30 -67.63
C PRO A 377 -28.43 26.79 -67.67
N GLU A 378 -27.76 27.68 -66.91
CA GLU A 378 -27.28 29.03 -67.36
C GLU A 378 -26.56 29.84 -66.26
N ASP A 379 -25.51 30.56 -66.69
CA ASP A 379 -24.75 31.69 -66.14
C ASP A 379 -24.07 31.75 -64.74
N GLN A 380 -22.86 32.34 -64.79
CA GLN A 380 -21.87 32.71 -63.76
C GLN A 380 -22.00 34.23 -63.39
N PRO A 381 -21.15 34.89 -62.54
CA PRO A 381 -19.90 34.43 -61.89
C PRO A 381 -19.65 34.79 -60.39
N LEU A 382 -18.70 34.04 -59.80
CA LEU A 382 -17.62 34.44 -58.85
C LEU A 382 -17.92 35.15 -57.50
N GLY A 383 -17.53 34.46 -56.41
CA GLY A 383 -17.20 35.03 -55.09
C GLY A 383 -16.16 34.18 -54.34
N ARG A 384 -15.11 34.78 -53.77
CA ARG A 384 -13.93 34.09 -53.18
C ARG A 384 -14.03 33.84 -51.67
N LEU A 385 -13.74 32.59 -51.24
CA LEU A 385 -12.93 32.20 -50.05
C LEU A 385 -13.45 32.64 -48.64
N PRO A 386 -12.86 32.19 -47.49
CA PRO A 386 -11.70 31.31 -47.29
C PRO A 386 -11.90 30.09 -46.35
N LYS A 387 -10.85 29.26 -46.24
CA LYS A 387 -10.70 28.19 -45.24
C LYS A 387 -10.40 28.76 -43.84
N THR A 388 -10.99 28.20 -42.79
CA THR A 388 -10.58 28.44 -41.40
C THR A 388 -9.48 27.46 -40.96
N ARG A 389 -8.48 27.95 -40.25
CA ARG A 389 -7.42 27.15 -39.60
C ARG A 389 -7.58 27.19 -38.07
N SER A 390 -7.16 26.09 -37.46
CA SER A 390 -6.82 25.86 -36.05
C SER A 390 -6.64 27.10 -35.16
N PHE A 391 -7.25 27.07 -33.98
CA PHE A 391 -7.02 28.06 -32.91
C PHE A 391 -6.21 27.42 -31.79
N ASP A 392 -5.05 27.98 -31.49
CA ASP A 392 -4.16 27.52 -30.42
C ASP A 392 -3.50 28.74 -29.74
N ASN A 393 -3.23 28.62 -28.44
CA ASN A 393 -2.63 29.62 -27.54
C ASN A 393 -3.50 30.82 -27.09
N LEU A 394 -4.01 30.71 -25.86
CA LEU A 394 -4.33 31.87 -25.01
C LEU A 394 -3.39 31.91 -23.79
N THR A 395 -2.26 32.60 -23.95
CA THR A 395 -1.44 33.09 -22.83
C THR A 395 -0.86 34.46 -23.19
N THR A 396 -1.35 35.52 -22.53
CA THR A 396 -0.63 36.70 -22.02
C THR A 396 -1.65 37.81 -21.75
N ALA A 397 -1.99 38.05 -20.47
CA ALA A 397 -2.60 39.31 -19.99
C ALA A 397 -2.68 39.31 -18.45
N CYS A 398 -1.56 39.63 -17.78
CA CYS A 398 -1.59 40.18 -16.44
C CYS A 398 -0.92 41.56 -16.49
N ASP A 399 -1.67 42.59 -16.11
CA ASP A 399 -1.25 43.80 -15.40
C ASP A 399 -2.08 45.01 -15.80
N SER A 400 -3.00 45.44 -14.91
CA SER A 400 -3.27 46.86 -14.60
C SER A 400 -4.35 47.02 -13.53
N SER A 401 -4.17 48.04 -12.71
CA SER A 401 -4.70 48.22 -11.36
C SER A 401 -5.98 49.08 -11.25
N VAL A 402 -6.92 48.63 -10.38
CA VAL A 402 -7.96 49.42 -9.65
C VAL A 402 -9.10 50.10 -10.47
N PRO A 403 -10.21 50.59 -9.85
CA PRO A 403 -11.48 49.87 -9.95
C PRO A 403 -12.62 50.69 -10.59
N THR A 404 -13.65 50.02 -11.12
CA THR A 404 -14.92 50.68 -11.45
C THR A 404 -16.13 49.90 -10.97
N THR A 405 -16.99 50.61 -10.24
CA THR A 405 -18.31 50.17 -9.84
C THR A 405 -19.29 50.31 -11.00
N ASN A 406 -20.02 49.25 -11.36
CA ASN A 406 -21.41 49.47 -11.74
C ASN A 406 -22.31 48.25 -11.55
N ARG A 407 -23.44 48.50 -10.87
CA ARG A 407 -24.55 47.57 -10.70
C ARG A 407 -25.18 47.24 -12.05
N ARG A 408 -25.64 46.00 -12.21
CA ARG A 408 -27.04 45.76 -12.60
C ARG A 408 -27.56 44.46 -11.97
N SER A 409 -28.38 44.65 -10.94
CA SER A 409 -29.17 43.61 -10.28
C SER A 409 -30.49 43.41 -11.01
N SER A 410 -30.91 42.16 -11.18
CA SER A 410 -32.32 41.81 -11.40
C SER A 410 -32.56 40.41 -10.87
N ASP A 411 -33.01 40.34 -9.62
CA ASP A 411 -33.48 39.12 -8.97
C ASP A 411 -34.57 39.49 -7.95
N PRO A 412 -35.78 38.94 -8.12
CA PRO A 412 -36.76 38.86 -7.04
C PRO A 412 -37.34 37.44 -6.91
N SER A 413 -37.59 36.87 -5.73
CA SER A 413 -37.24 37.29 -4.36
C SER A 413 -37.73 36.22 -3.38
N LEU A 414 -36.87 35.77 -2.46
CA LEU A 414 -37.17 35.49 -1.03
C LEU A 414 -38.23 34.38 -0.69
N ASN A 415 -38.22 33.73 0.49
CA ASN A 415 -37.55 34.12 1.73
C ASN A 415 -37.05 32.98 2.66
N GLU A 416 -35.95 33.31 3.33
CA GLU A 416 -35.35 32.86 4.62
C GLU A 416 -36.07 31.84 5.53
N LYS A 417 -35.24 30.98 6.17
CA LYS A 417 -35.01 30.85 7.65
C LYS A 417 -34.33 29.49 7.97
N TRP A 418 -33.27 29.33 8.76
CA TRP A 418 -32.42 30.22 9.59
C TRP A 418 -30.96 29.67 9.60
N GLN A 419 -29.97 30.53 9.84
CA GLN A 419 -28.73 30.13 10.54
C GLN A 419 -28.43 31.14 11.64
N GLU A 420 -28.41 30.67 12.88
CA GLU A 420 -27.72 31.35 13.99
C GLU A 420 -27.20 30.28 14.97
N HIS A 421 -25.89 30.34 15.22
CA HIS A 421 -25.19 30.33 16.53
C HIS A 421 -25.69 29.44 17.69
N ARG A 422 -24.84 28.86 18.53
CA ARG A 422 -23.36 28.72 18.59
C ARG A 422 -23.02 27.65 19.67
N ARG A 423 -21.73 27.31 19.80
CA ARG A 423 -21.14 26.47 20.88
C ARG A 423 -21.49 26.93 22.31
N SER A 424 -21.66 25.95 23.21
CA SER A 424 -21.12 25.82 24.60
C SER A 424 -21.97 24.81 25.37
N LEU A 425 -21.49 23.65 25.81
CA LEU A 425 -20.51 23.30 26.87
C LEU A 425 -21.18 22.91 28.22
N GLU A 426 -20.82 21.70 28.65
CA GLU A 426 -20.78 21.17 30.03
C GLU A 426 -22.01 20.63 30.80
N LEU A 427 -21.65 19.64 31.63
CA LEU A 427 -22.39 18.81 32.59
C LEU A 427 -23.33 19.58 33.55
N SER A 428 -24.43 18.95 33.98
CA SER A 428 -24.57 18.40 35.36
C SER A 428 -26.00 17.87 35.70
N SER A 429 -26.07 16.56 35.99
CA SER A 429 -26.68 15.90 37.17
C SER A 429 -28.05 16.29 37.82
N LEU A 430 -28.77 15.21 38.21
CA LEU A 430 -29.71 15.00 39.35
C LEU A 430 -31.23 15.30 39.23
N GLY A 431 -32.05 14.22 39.19
CA GLY A 431 -32.73 13.71 40.40
C GLY A 431 -34.28 13.77 40.56
N ASN A 432 -34.97 12.62 40.34
CA ASN A 432 -36.18 12.06 41.01
C ASN A 432 -37.48 12.89 41.23
N PRO A 433 -38.62 12.29 41.67
CA PRO A 433 -39.02 10.87 41.85
C PRO A 433 -40.15 10.44 40.86
N GLY A 434 -40.93 9.33 40.96
CA GLY A 434 -41.08 8.25 41.96
C GLY A 434 -42.16 7.20 41.59
N ASP A 435 -42.74 6.56 42.62
CA ASP A 435 -43.95 5.69 42.71
C ASP A 435 -44.02 4.32 41.98
N ASP A 436 -43.67 3.29 42.75
CA ASP A 436 -43.99 1.84 42.64
C ASP A 436 -45.34 1.54 43.38
N PRO A 437 -45.99 0.33 43.40
CA PRO A 437 -45.36 -0.97 43.77
C PRO A 437 -45.99 -2.31 43.25
N PHE A 438 -45.39 -3.43 43.72
CA PHE A 438 -45.81 -4.85 43.73
C PHE A 438 -45.61 -5.70 42.44
N ASP A 439 -45.13 -6.95 42.48
CA ASP A 439 -44.30 -7.71 43.46
C ASP A 439 -43.85 -9.04 42.78
N GLY A 440 -42.87 -9.79 43.33
CA GLY A 440 -42.67 -11.21 42.92
C GLY A 440 -41.24 -11.72 42.62
N ASP A 441 -40.31 -11.52 43.56
CA ASP A 441 -39.24 -12.45 44.00
C ASP A 441 -38.69 -13.57 43.06
N SER A 442 -37.37 -13.56 42.75
CA SER A 442 -36.39 -14.55 43.29
C SER A 442 -34.98 -14.57 42.63
N LEU A 443 -33.95 -14.23 43.44
CA LEU A 443 -32.61 -14.85 43.56
C LEU A 443 -31.88 -15.39 42.28
N SER A 444 -30.72 -14.90 41.81
CA SER A 444 -29.45 -14.74 42.57
C SER A 444 -28.20 -14.50 41.67
N LYS A 445 -27.12 -13.95 42.29
CA LYS A 445 -25.67 -14.02 41.94
C LYS A 445 -25.07 -13.29 40.70
N GLN A 446 -24.34 -12.22 41.03
CA GLN A 446 -22.94 -11.94 40.66
C GLN A 446 -22.47 -12.00 39.18
N GLY A 447 -22.22 -10.80 38.61
CA GLY A 447 -20.83 -10.35 38.42
C GLY A 447 -20.19 -10.37 37.01
N ARG A 448 -19.72 -9.16 36.63
CA ARG A 448 -18.60 -8.84 35.71
C ARG A 448 -18.90 -8.70 34.20
N ALA A 449 -18.34 -7.63 33.63
CA ALA A 449 -18.31 -7.29 32.20
C ALA A 449 -16.89 -7.51 31.61
N PRO A 450 -16.62 -7.10 30.36
CA PRO A 450 -17.13 -7.68 29.13
C PRO A 450 -16.03 -8.46 28.36
N VAL A 451 -16.42 -9.19 27.31
CA VAL A 451 -15.56 -10.11 26.57
C VAL A 451 -14.62 -9.38 25.60
N GLY A 452 -13.31 -9.55 25.78
CA GLY A 452 -12.28 -9.37 24.75
C GLY A 452 -11.56 -10.69 24.54
N ALA A 453 -11.48 -11.18 23.30
CA ALA A 453 -10.89 -12.49 22.99
C ALA A 453 -9.38 -12.35 22.72
N GLU A 454 -8.54 -12.75 23.68
CA GLU A 454 -7.12 -12.98 23.45
C GLU A 454 -6.90 -14.35 22.79
N LEU A 455 -6.32 -14.35 21.59
CA LEU A 455 -5.80 -15.54 20.92
C LEU A 455 -4.29 -15.61 21.14
N SER A 456 -3.87 -16.19 22.27
CA SER A 456 -2.48 -16.54 22.53
C SER A 456 -2.30 -18.05 22.34
N VAL A 457 -1.62 -18.45 21.27
CA VAL A 457 -1.27 -19.86 21.01
C VAL A 457 0.13 -20.11 21.53
N ALA A 458 0.26 -20.86 22.61
CA ALA A 458 1.55 -21.28 23.14
C ALA A 458 2.22 -22.28 22.19
N ALA A 459 3.40 -21.94 21.68
CA ALA A 459 4.15 -22.75 20.73
C ALA A 459 4.92 -23.89 21.44
N GLY A 460 4.22 -25.00 21.71
CA GLY A 460 4.80 -26.27 22.15
C GLY A 460 4.55 -27.37 21.13
N VAL A 461 5.06 -27.21 19.90
CA VAL A 461 4.78 -28.14 18.79
C VAL A 461 5.74 -29.32 18.83
N ALA A 462 5.23 -30.50 19.23
CA ALA A 462 5.98 -31.74 19.19
C ALA A 462 6.23 -32.20 17.74
N GLU A 463 7.31 -32.95 17.52
CA GLU A 463 7.85 -33.34 16.20
C GLU A 463 6.78 -33.86 15.22
N GLY A 464 5.86 -34.72 15.67
CA GLY A 464 4.76 -35.28 14.86
C GLY A 464 3.63 -34.31 14.48
N GLN A 465 3.55 -33.11 15.07
CA GLN A 465 2.64 -32.05 14.58
C GLN A 465 3.25 -31.28 13.40
N MET A 466 4.58 -31.27 13.27
CA MET A 466 5.27 -30.57 12.18
C MET A 466 5.07 -31.28 10.83
N GLU A 467 5.04 -32.61 10.80
CA GLU A 467 4.72 -33.39 9.60
C GLU A 467 3.32 -33.05 9.04
N ASN A 468 2.32 -32.86 9.90
CA ASN A 468 0.97 -32.49 9.48
C ASN A 468 0.92 -31.08 8.84
N ILE A 469 1.63 -30.11 9.42
CA ILE A 469 1.73 -28.74 8.88
C ILE A 469 2.49 -28.74 7.53
N LEU A 470 3.53 -29.56 7.40
CA LEU A 470 4.27 -29.73 6.14
C LEU A 470 3.44 -30.45 5.07
N GLN A 471 2.60 -31.43 5.44
CA GLN A 471 1.63 -32.04 4.54
C GLN A 471 0.51 -31.09 4.11
N GLU A 472 0.08 -30.17 4.97
CA GLU A 472 -0.92 -29.16 4.62
C GLU A 472 -0.31 -28.11 3.68
N ALA A 473 0.89 -27.61 3.98
CA ALA A 473 1.63 -26.70 3.11
C ALA A 473 2.02 -27.31 1.75
N THR A 474 2.26 -28.62 1.66
CA THR A 474 2.54 -29.30 0.38
C THR A 474 1.28 -29.69 -0.38
N LYS A 475 0.12 -29.87 0.27
CA LYS A 475 -1.17 -30.05 -0.43
C LYS A 475 -1.55 -28.83 -1.26
N ASP A 476 -1.25 -27.63 -0.77
CA ASP A 476 -1.43 -26.38 -1.54
C ASP A 476 -0.58 -26.37 -2.82
N ASP A 477 0.67 -26.86 -2.79
CA ASP A 477 1.55 -26.95 -3.97
C ASP A 477 1.18 -28.13 -4.90
N VAL A 478 0.85 -29.32 -4.39
CA VAL A 478 0.52 -30.51 -5.21
C VAL A 478 -0.82 -30.35 -5.93
N GLY A 479 -1.83 -29.76 -5.28
CA GLY A 479 -3.09 -29.40 -5.94
C GLY A 479 -2.94 -28.34 -7.04
N LEU A 480 -1.81 -27.61 -7.06
CA LEU A 480 -1.47 -26.68 -8.13
C LEU A 480 -0.95 -27.42 -9.39
N GLU A 481 -0.11 -28.45 -9.25
CA GLU A 481 0.44 -29.19 -10.39
C GLU A 481 -0.62 -30.02 -11.12
N GLU A 482 -1.49 -30.74 -10.41
CA GLU A 482 -2.54 -31.55 -11.04
C GLU A 482 -3.53 -30.67 -11.84
N HIS A 483 -3.85 -29.47 -11.34
CA HIS A 483 -4.74 -28.53 -12.03
C HIS A 483 -4.07 -27.91 -13.28
N LEU A 484 -2.75 -27.69 -13.26
CA LEU A 484 -1.99 -27.29 -14.44
C LEU A 484 -1.97 -28.40 -15.50
N ARG A 485 -1.76 -29.66 -15.07
CA ARG A 485 -1.75 -30.83 -15.94
C ARG A 485 -3.11 -31.06 -16.63
N GLY A 486 -4.20 -30.95 -15.87
CA GLY A 486 -5.56 -31.03 -16.39
C GLY A 486 -5.96 -29.89 -17.34
N SER A 487 -5.36 -28.70 -17.21
CA SER A 487 -5.60 -27.58 -18.13
C SER A 487 -4.82 -27.66 -19.45
N LEU A 488 -3.69 -28.37 -19.51
CA LEU A 488 -3.02 -28.63 -20.80
C LEU A 488 -3.73 -29.72 -21.61
N GLU A 489 -4.24 -30.77 -20.96
CA GLU A 489 -4.89 -31.89 -21.66
C GLU A 489 -6.23 -31.51 -22.31
N THR A 490 -6.88 -30.42 -21.89
CA THR A 490 -8.11 -29.89 -22.51
C THR A 490 -7.88 -28.97 -23.72
N VAL A 491 -6.65 -28.52 -23.98
CA VAL A 491 -6.33 -27.65 -25.13
C VAL A 491 -5.79 -28.45 -26.34
N GLY A 492 -5.32 -29.68 -26.13
CA GLY A 492 -4.71 -30.53 -27.17
C GLY A 492 -5.67 -31.32 -28.09
N LYS A 493 -6.93 -30.90 -28.25
CA LYS A 493 -7.92 -31.57 -29.14
C LYS A 493 -8.62 -30.60 -30.08
N GLY A 494 -7.86 -30.04 -31.01
CA GLY A 494 -8.34 -29.31 -32.17
C GLY A 494 -7.24 -29.27 -33.24
N ASP A 495 -7.59 -29.62 -34.47
CA ASP A 495 -6.78 -29.52 -35.70
C ASP A 495 -5.46 -30.33 -35.79
N GLU A 496 -5.59 -31.62 -36.10
CA GLU A 496 -4.69 -32.26 -37.08
C GLU A 496 -5.53 -32.98 -38.16
N ILE A 497 -5.56 -32.41 -39.38
CA ILE A 497 -6.01 -33.11 -40.59
C ILE A 497 -4.94 -32.99 -41.69
N ALA A 498 -4.35 -34.13 -41.98
CA ALA A 498 -3.74 -34.56 -43.24
C ALA A 498 -2.71 -33.66 -43.95
N LEU A 499 -1.46 -34.14 -43.97
CA LEU A 499 -0.69 -34.32 -45.21
C LEU A 499 0.20 -35.56 -45.04
N ASP A 500 -0.08 -36.62 -45.81
CA ASP A 500 0.56 -37.92 -45.62
C ASP A 500 1.68 -38.19 -46.65
N LYS A 501 2.81 -38.70 -46.14
CA LYS A 501 3.88 -39.48 -46.81
C LYS A 501 4.20 -39.23 -48.30
N GLU A 502 5.49 -39.01 -48.56
CA GLU A 502 6.21 -39.94 -49.44
C GLU A 502 7.63 -40.25 -48.94
N LYS A 503 8.12 -41.46 -49.23
CA LYS A 503 9.38 -42.03 -48.72
C LYS A 503 10.53 -41.71 -49.68
N ARG A 504 11.75 -41.50 -49.16
CA ARG A 504 12.91 -42.33 -49.56
C ARG A 504 14.12 -42.23 -48.62
N THR A 505 14.67 -43.39 -48.26
CA THR A 505 16.03 -43.58 -47.72
C THR A 505 16.94 -44.09 -48.83
N GLU A 506 18.10 -43.48 -49.03
CA GLU A 506 19.30 -44.03 -49.70
C GLU A 506 20.44 -43.00 -49.46
N ASN A 507 21.39 -43.26 -48.56
CA ASN A 507 22.67 -43.98 -48.76
C ASN A 507 23.65 -43.34 -49.77
N LEU A 508 24.75 -42.80 -49.22
CA LEU A 508 26.16 -42.99 -49.62
C LEU A 508 26.64 -42.69 -51.07
N HIS A 509 27.79 -41.99 -51.11
CA HIS A 509 28.68 -41.67 -52.25
C HIS A 509 28.27 -40.50 -53.17
N GLY A 510 29.19 -39.54 -53.29
CA GLY A 510 29.07 -38.31 -54.07
C GLY A 510 29.98 -37.23 -53.48
#